data_AF-A0A415RV08-F1
#
_entry.id   AF-A0A415RV08-F1
#
_cell.length_a   1.000
_cell.length_b   1.000
_cell.length_c   1.000
_cell.angle_alpha   90.00
_cell.angle_beta   90.00
_cell.angle_gamma   90.00
#
_symmetry.space_group_name_H-M   'P 1'
#
loop_
_entity.id
_entity.type
_entity.pdbx_description
1 polymer ?
#
loop_
_entity_poly.entity_id
_entity_poly.type
_entity_poly.pdbx_seq_one_letter_code
_entity_poly.pdbx_strand_id
1 'polypeptide(L)' 'MRVGLIDCDSHNFFNFSLMKISFYHKQMENTVEFTDMGTYYDVLYVSKIFTESKEPEMSSDYGRMLLNGIGYELDN' A
#
# COMPACT_ATOMS: atom_id res chain seq x y z
N MET A 1 -2.59 14.72 -5.27
CA MET A 1 -2.24 13.40 -5.84
C MET A 1 -3.19 12.36 -5.27
N ARG A 2 -3.43 11.28 -6.01
CA ARG A 2 -4.23 10.14 -5.57
C ARG A 2 -3.31 9.00 -5.15
N VAL A 3 -3.36 8.64 -3.87
CA VAL A 3 -2.49 7.66 -3.23
C VAL A 3 -3.32 6.44 -2.86
N GLY A 4 -2.93 5.29 -3.40
CA GLY A 4 -3.56 4.01 -3.09
C GLY A 4 -2.74 3.24 -2.06
N LEU A 5 -3.43 2.62 -1.10
CA LEU A 5 -2.84 1.78 -0.06
C LEU A 5 -3.26 0.33 -0.28
N ILE A 6 -2.31 -0.59 -0.25
CA ILE A 6 -2.55 -2.04 -0.30
C ILE A 6 -1.95 -2.68 0.94
N ASP A 7 -2.80 -3.38 1.69
CA ASP A 7 -2.41 -4.15 2.87
C ASP A 7 -2.52 -5.66 2.58
N CYS A 8 -1.38 -6.29 2.33
CA CYS A 8 -1.32 -7.72 1.99
C CYS A 8 -1.71 -8.62 3.17
N ASP A 9 -1.60 -8.12 4.40
CA ASP A 9 -1.78 -8.89 5.63
C ASP A 9 -3.02 -8.48 6.42
N SER A 10 -3.98 -7.81 5.75
CA SER A 10 -5.22 -7.23 6.30
C SER A 10 -6.11 -8.15 7.15
N HIS A 11 -5.72 -9.42 7.32
CA HIS A 11 -6.29 -10.35 8.28
C HIS A 11 -5.68 -10.13 9.69
N ASN A 12 -6.37 -9.31 10.50
CA ASN A 12 -6.22 -9.19 11.97
C ASN A 12 -5.07 -8.35 12.55
N PHE A 13 -4.30 -7.60 11.75
CA PHE A 13 -3.21 -6.77 12.27
C PHE A 13 -3.32 -5.31 11.82
N PHE A 14 -2.95 -4.39 12.72
CA PHE A 14 -2.86 -2.97 12.39
C PHE A 14 -1.59 -2.71 11.57
N ASN A 15 -1.77 -2.22 10.34
CA ASN A 15 -0.65 -1.81 9.51
C ASN A 15 -0.22 -0.36 9.83
N PHE A 16 0.63 -0.20 10.86
CA PHE A 16 1.10 1.11 11.31
C PHE A 16 1.89 1.89 10.25
N SER A 17 2.56 1.19 9.34
CA SER A 17 3.32 1.82 8.24
C SER A 17 2.36 2.54 7.28
N LEU A 18 1.30 1.86 6.84
CA LEU A 18 0.27 2.47 5.99
C LEU A 18 -0.47 3.60 6.72
N MET A 19 -0.70 3.49 8.03
CA MET A 19 -1.30 4.58 8.82
C MET A 19 -0.44 5.85 8.79
N LYS A 20 0.88 5.73 8.99
CA LYS A 20 1.81 6.87 8.93
C LYS A 20 1.87 7.50 7.54
N ILE A 21 1.92 6.67 6.50
CA ILE A 21 1.87 7.11 5.10
C ILE A 21 0.57 7.87 4.83
N SER A 22 -0.57 7.33 5.28
CA SER A 22 -1.87 7.98 5.13
C SER A 22 -1.90 9.34 5.81
N PHE A 23 -1.40 9.44 7.04
CA PHE A 23 -1.32 10.70 7.77
C PHE A 23 -0.45 11.73 7.02
N TYR A 24 0.77 11.35 6.61
CA TYR A 24 1.68 12.23 5.90
C TYR A 24 1.07 12.81 4.61
N HIS A 25 0.47 11.97 3.77
CA HIS A 25 -0.14 12.43 2.53
C HIS A 25 -1.37 13.30 2.76
N LYS A 26 -2.19 12.99 3.77
CA LYS A 26 -3.35 13.81 4.15
C LYS A 26 -2.95 15.21 4.63
N GLN A 27 -1.80 15.34 5.31
CA GLN A 27 -1.26 16.66 5.68
C GLN A 27 -0.88 17.52 4.47
N MET A 28 -0.62 16.91 3.32
CA MET A 28 -0.31 17.58 2.05
C MET A 28 -1.53 17.71 1.13
N GLU A 29 -2.75 17.58 1.67
CA GLU A 29 -4.02 17.63 0.92
C GLU A 29 -4.12 16.59 -0.20
N ASN A 30 -3.37 15.49 -0.13
CA ASN A 30 -3.52 14.37 -1.07
C ASN A 30 -4.72 13.50 -0.71
N THR A 31 -5.33 12.90 -1.73
CA THR A 31 -6.36 11.89 -1.58
C THR A 31 -5.70 10.56 -1.26
N VAL A 32 -6.07 9.93 -0.14
CA VAL A 32 -5.54 8.63 0.27
C VAL A 32 -6.69 7.68 0.53
N GLU A 33 -6.67 6.54 -0.15
CA GLU A 33 -7.68 5.48 -0.02
C GLU A 33 -7.05 4.09 -0.17
N PHE A 34 -7.75 3.07 0.30
CA PHE A 34 -7.40 1.70 -0.08
C PHE A 34 -7.70 1.51 -1.56
N THR A 35 -6.86 0.73 -2.25
CA THR A 35 -6.98 0.61 -3.71
C THR A 35 -8.32 0.01 -4.12
N ASP A 36 -8.93 0.60 -5.13
CA ASP A 36 -10.13 0.10 -5.77
C ASP A 36 -9.86 -0.28 -7.24
N MET A 37 -10.57 -1.30 -7.72
CA MET A 37 -10.45 -1.79 -9.10
C MET A 37 -10.82 -0.68 -10.09
N GLY A 38 -9.98 -0.46 -11.11
CA GLY A 38 -10.27 0.51 -12.17
C GLY A 38 -10.07 1.99 -11.79
N THR A 39 -9.54 2.26 -10.60
CA THR A 39 -9.07 3.61 -10.23
C THR A 39 -7.59 3.79 -10.60
N TYR A 40 -7.24 4.94 -11.18
CA TYR A 40 -5.83 5.32 -11.38
C TYR A 40 -5.24 5.99 -10.14
N TYR A 41 -4.03 5.56 -9.74
CA TYR A 41 -3.29 6.14 -8.62
C TYR A 41 -1.94 6.72 -9.08
N ASP A 42 -1.59 7.91 -8.59
CA ASP A 42 -0.27 8.49 -8.83
C ASP A 42 0.82 7.65 -8.14
N VAL A 43 0.54 7.20 -6.91
CA VAL A 43 1.44 6.37 -6.11
C VAL A 43 0.64 5.26 -5.41
N LEU A 44 1.11 4.02 -5.53
CA LEU A 44 0.65 2.87 -4.77
C LEU A 44 1.68 2.50 -3.70
N TYR A 45 1.24 2.46 -2.44
CA TYR A 45 2.00 1.88 -1.34
C TYR A 45 1.47 0.49 -1.04
N VAL A 46 2.32 -0.52 -1.22
CA VAL A 46 2.02 -1.89 -0.85
C VAL A 46 2.80 -2.20 0.41
N SER A 47 2.10 -2.71 1.42
CA SER A 47 2.72 -3.17 2.65
C SER A 47 2.50 -4.66 2.84
N LYS A 48 3.62 -5.37 3.03
CA LYS A 48 3.66 -6.80 3.33
C LYS A 48 4.54 -7.06 4.56
N ILE A 49 3.94 -7.59 5.61
CA ILE A 49 4.54 -7.87 6.90
C ILE A 49 5.08 -9.30 6.91
N PHE A 50 4.33 -10.27 6.40
CA PHE A 50 4.71 -11.67 6.39
C PHE A 50 5.20 -12.10 5.01
N THR A 51 6.29 -12.86 4.93
CA THR A 51 6.89 -13.31 3.66
C THR A 51 5.96 -14.26 2.91
N GLU A 52 5.21 -15.09 3.63
CA GLU A 52 4.24 -16.05 3.08
C GLU A 52 2.94 -15.41 2.56
N SER A 53 2.70 -14.12 2.84
CA SER A 53 1.51 -13.43 2.35
C SER A 53 1.52 -13.30 0.84
N LYS A 54 0.34 -13.42 0.25
CA LYS A 54 0.17 -13.30 -1.20
C LYS A 54 0.52 -11.89 -1.66
N GLU A 55 1.15 -11.81 -2.83
CA GLU A 55 1.29 -10.55 -3.53
C GLU A 55 -0.09 -9.98 -3.86
N PRO A 56 -0.23 -8.64 -3.86
CA PRO A 56 -1.52 -8.02 -4.11
C PRO A 56 -1.97 -8.24 -5.55
N GLU A 57 -3.27 -8.49 -5.73
CA GLU A 57 -3.85 -8.53 -7.07
C GLU A 57 -3.92 -7.13 -7.66
N MET A 58 -3.02 -6.88 -8.62
CA MET A 58 -2.88 -5.59 -9.27
C MET A 58 -4.03 -5.34 -10.24
N SER A 59 -5.03 -4.60 -9.79
CA SER A 59 -6.26 -4.30 -10.54
C SER A 59 -6.46 -2.81 -10.87
N SER A 60 -5.55 -1.97 -10.40
CA SER A 60 -5.59 -0.51 -10.56
C SER A 60 -4.41 -0.09 -11.42
N ASP A 61 -4.61 0.87 -12.34
CA ASP A 61 -3.50 1.51 -13.04
C ASP A 61 -2.74 2.45 -12.10
N TYR A 62 -1.42 2.54 -12.26
CA TYR A 62 -0.59 3.37 -11.38
C TYR A 62 0.61 4.00 -12.06
N GLY A 63 1.01 5.18 -11.58
CA GLY A 63 2.23 5.86 -12.01
C GLY A 63 3.49 5.26 -11.37
N ARG A 64 3.48 5.09 -10.05
CA ARG A 64 4.59 4.47 -9.30
C ARG A 64 4.09 3.53 -8.22
N MET A 65 4.79 2.41 -8.03
CA MET A 65 4.58 1.49 -6.93
C MET A 65 5.77 1.50 -5.96
N LEU A 66 5.47 1.45 -4.66
CA LEU A 66 6.42 1.36 -3.56
C LEU A 66 6.05 0.17 -2.67
N LEU A 67 6.86 -0.88 -2.73
CA LEU A 67 6.75 -2.07 -1.88
C LEU A 67 7.49 -1.81 -0.57
N ASN A 68 6.86 -2.08 0.57
CA ASN A 68 7.43 -1.91 1.90
C ASN A 68 7.00 -3.02 2.85
N GLY A 69 7.81 -3.24 3.90
CA GLY A 69 7.51 -4.17 4.97
C GLY A 69 8.45 -5.39 4.97
N ILE A 70 8.53 -6.03 6.13
CA ILE A 70 9.53 -7.07 6.44
C ILE A 70 9.36 -8.28 5.52
N GLY A 71 8.14 -8.55 5.05
CA GLY A 71 7.87 -9.64 4.12
C GLY A 71 8.52 -9.47 2.74
N TYR A 72 8.99 -8.26 2.39
CA TYR A 72 9.77 -7.99 1.18
C TYR A 72 11.29 -7.95 1.42
N GLU A 73 11.75 -7.86 2.67
CA GLU A 73 13.18 -7.74 3.01
C GLU A 73 13.88 -9.10 3.18
N LEU A 74 13.14 -10.21 3.18
CA LEU A 74 13.65 -11.55 3.51
C LEU A 74 14.06 -12.39 2.29
N ASP A 75 14.03 -11.83 1.07
CA ASP A 75 14.70 -12.45 -0.07
C ASP A 75 16.22 -12.28 0.08
N ASN A 76 16.87 -13.31 0.62
CA ASN A 76 18.32 -13.49 0.68
C ASN A 76 18.70 -14.85 0.08
#